data_AF-A0AAE1L2R5-F1
#
_entry.id   AF-A0AAE1L2R5-F1
#
_cell.length_a   1.000
_cell.length_b   1.000
_cell.length_c   1.000
_cell.angle_alpha   90.00
_cell.angle_beta   90.00
_cell.angle_gamma   90.00
#
_symmetry.space_group_name_H-M   'P 1'
#
loop_
_entity.id
_entity.type
_entity.pdbx_description
1 polymer ?
#
loop_
_entity_poly.entity_id
_entity_poly.type
_entity_poly.pdbx_seq_one_letter_code
_entity_poly.pdbx_strand_id
1 'polypeptide(L)'
;MVLDVQSALVGTFVVVLCLLNASIATRQSFSTSVADGIDISRGGGTEDLLLLMNLLASHYTPKCLKIVVLPKEAEIKTTWSSRDSSLKSDKRQISAKTSSSPFGFEPRIIINAQPLEEVQKTLKRVNSKIKSIISCSSVSYIVSLPSVSPLLVLLTSTPSIIQLTRYYFFYTQNLMAAEKLLLDPVLAEEENVAVVIQQIIHNKTLWFVLTRQLLHPSGSPKVLKANTWSRDTGFSSTQHIFPDQMKNFYGKLLRGSVMIFPPFVMYDKVKGSLVIKPKQSLEISIIRAIAQQLNFTYVLAVPEDDQWGSPTADVSRAVILHT
;
A
#
# COMPACT_ATOMS: atom_id res chain seq x y z
N MET A 1 32.82 33.06 31.61
CA MET A 1 32.83 32.28 30.36
C MET A 1 31.43 31.69 30.19
N VAL A 2 30.54 32.47 29.57
CA VAL A 2 29.14 32.13 29.35
C VAL A 2 29.04 31.83 27.85
N LEU A 3 28.72 30.58 27.50
CA LEU A 3 28.56 30.16 26.11
C LEU A 3 27.07 30.21 25.74
N ASP A 4 26.85 31.00 24.71
CA ASP A 4 25.59 31.36 24.08
C ASP A 4 25.04 30.17 23.27
N VAL A 5 23.88 29.63 23.67
CA VAL A 5 23.17 28.51 23.00
C VAL A 5 21.70 28.88 22.81
N GLN A 6 21.39 30.08 22.29
CA GLN A 6 20.01 30.46 21.98
C GLN A 6 19.70 30.76 20.50
N SER A 7 20.68 30.76 19.59
CA SER A 7 20.41 31.10 18.18
C SER A 7 20.02 29.92 17.27
N ALA A 8 20.25 28.66 17.67
CA ALA A 8 20.01 27.49 16.81
C ALA A 8 18.61 26.84 16.98
N LEU A 9 17.87 27.14 18.05
CA LEU A 9 16.59 26.50 18.36
C LEU A 9 15.37 27.24 17.81
N VAL A 10 15.49 28.55 17.55
CA VAL A 10 14.37 29.38 17.06
C VAL A 10 14.12 29.18 15.56
N GLY A 11 15.17 28.91 14.76
CA GLY A 11 15.03 28.68 13.31
C GLY A 11 14.31 27.37 12.95
N THR A 12 14.55 26.31 13.73
CA THR A 12 14.00 24.97 13.45
C THR A 12 12.52 24.86 13.84
N PHE A 13 12.08 25.60 14.86
CA PHE A 13 10.67 25.61 15.28
C PHE A 13 9.76 26.37 14.31
N VAL A 14 10.24 27.42 13.65
CA VAL A 14 9.45 28.22 12.70
C VAL A 14 9.24 27.47 11.37
N VAL A 15 10.20 26.67 10.92
CA VAL A 15 10.08 25.87 9.68
C VAL A 15 9.12 24.68 9.87
N VAL A 16 9.07 24.09 11.07
CA VAL A 16 8.16 22.98 11.38
C VAL A 16 6.71 23.47 11.54
N LEU A 17 6.48 24.67 12.09
CA LEU A 17 5.12 25.22 12.22
C LEU A 17 4.53 25.65 10.86
N CYS A 18 5.35 26.15 9.92
CA CYS A 18 4.89 26.52 8.58
C CYS A 18 4.48 25.31 7.72
N LEU A 19 5.13 24.15 7.93
CA LEU A 19 4.77 22.91 7.23
C LEU A 19 3.55 22.21 7.85
N LEU A 20 3.29 22.40 9.15
CA LEU A 20 2.09 21.87 9.81
C LEU A 20 0.82 22.67 9.49
N ASN A 21 0.91 23.99 9.36
CA ASN A 21 -0.26 24.81 8.97
C ASN A 21 -0.67 24.63 7.50
N ALA A 22 0.26 24.28 6.60
CA ALA A 22 -0.07 23.91 5.22
C ALA A 22 -0.79 22.54 5.11
N SER A 23 -0.77 21.72 6.16
CA SER A 23 -1.35 20.37 6.15
C SER A 23 -2.79 20.30 6.66
N ILE A 24 -3.34 21.39 7.23
CA ILE A 24 -4.68 21.40 7.83
C ILE A 24 -5.74 22.04 6.88
N ALA A 25 -5.33 22.68 5.79
CA ALA A 25 -6.22 23.49 4.95
C ALA A 25 -6.49 22.92 3.54
N THR A 26 -6.72 21.62 3.37
CA THR A 26 -7.37 21.09 2.14
C THR A 26 -8.16 19.82 2.41
N ARG A 27 -9.22 19.93 3.22
CA ARG A 27 -10.42 19.08 3.09
C ARG A 27 -11.51 19.92 2.42
N GLN A 28 -11.33 20.22 1.14
CA GLN A 28 -12.42 20.74 0.31
C GLN A 28 -12.80 19.65 -0.69
N SER A 29 -14.10 19.42 -0.78
CA SER A 29 -14.79 18.62 -1.79
C SER A 29 -14.19 18.88 -3.17
N PHE A 30 -13.60 17.84 -3.78
CA PHE A 30 -13.04 17.98 -5.12
C PHE A 30 -14.12 17.77 -6.18
N SER A 31 -14.55 18.89 -6.75
CA SER A 31 -15.14 19.00 -8.08
C SER A 31 -14.02 18.92 -9.11
N THR A 32 -14.12 17.96 -10.04
CA THR A 32 -13.71 17.95 -11.47
C THR A 32 -12.42 18.62 -12.02
N SER A 33 -11.71 19.53 -11.34
CA SER A 33 -10.74 20.42 -12.00
C SER A 33 -9.40 19.78 -12.42
N VAL A 34 -9.08 18.56 -11.97
CA VAL A 34 -7.89 17.83 -12.46
C VAL A 34 -8.16 17.19 -13.83
N ALA A 35 -9.43 17.09 -14.24
CA ALA A 35 -9.81 16.62 -15.57
C ALA A 35 -9.65 17.68 -16.67
N ASP A 36 -9.54 18.97 -16.32
CA ASP A 36 -9.61 20.09 -17.28
C ASP A 36 -8.37 20.25 -18.18
N GLY A 37 -7.31 19.47 -17.96
CA GLY A 37 -6.07 19.54 -18.72
C GLY A 37 -5.84 18.43 -19.76
N ILE A 38 -6.74 17.45 -19.87
CA ILE A 38 -6.59 16.33 -20.81
C ILE A 38 -7.74 16.41 -21.81
N ASP A 39 -7.41 16.73 -23.07
CA ASP A 39 -8.37 16.74 -24.17
C ASP A 39 -8.68 15.28 -24.57
N ILE A 40 -9.75 14.71 -23.98
CA ILE A 40 -10.12 13.28 -24.11
C ILE A 40 -11.37 13.17 -24.99
N SER A 41 -11.22 13.42 -26.28
CA SER A 41 -12.29 13.14 -27.25
C SER A 41 -12.23 11.67 -27.70
N ARG A 42 -13.21 10.85 -27.29
CA ARG A 42 -13.50 9.48 -27.78
C ARG A 42 -12.43 8.39 -27.57
N GLY A 43 -11.71 8.43 -26.45
CA GLY A 43 -10.72 7.42 -26.07
C GLY A 43 -11.30 6.07 -25.65
N GLY A 44 -10.79 4.97 -26.23
CA GLY A 44 -11.09 3.59 -25.86
C GLY A 44 -10.53 3.16 -24.48
N GLY A 45 -10.66 1.88 -24.13
CA GLY A 45 -10.39 1.35 -22.79
C GLY A 45 -9.00 1.64 -22.20
N THR A 46 -7.97 1.82 -23.03
CA THR A 46 -6.60 2.09 -22.58
C THR A 46 -6.40 3.50 -22.03
N GLU A 47 -7.06 4.50 -22.62
CA GLU A 47 -6.97 5.90 -22.15
C GLU A 47 -7.64 6.06 -20.79
N ASP A 48 -8.82 5.44 -20.63
CA ASP A 48 -9.53 5.39 -19.35
C ASP A 48 -8.69 4.73 -18.25
N LEU A 49 -8.02 3.63 -18.57
CA LEU A 49 -7.14 2.97 -17.62
C LEU A 49 -6.02 3.90 -17.15
N LEU A 50 -5.33 4.56 -18.08
CA LEU A 50 -4.21 5.45 -17.74
C LEU A 50 -4.68 6.64 -16.91
N LEU A 51 -5.82 7.23 -17.29
CA LEU A 51 -6.45 8.29 -16.51
C LEU A 51 -6.74 7.82 -15.09
N LEU A 52 -7.43 6.69 -14.95
CA LEU A 52 -7.78 6.11 -13.66
C LEU A 52 -6.55 5.81 -12.80
N MET A 53 -5.52 5.16 -13.34
CA MET A 53 -4.30 4.83 -12.60
C MET A 53 -3.55 6.09 -12.15
N ASN A 54 -3.53 7.14 -12.99
CA ASN A 54 -2.95 8.43 -12.62
C ASN A 54 -3.78 9.14 -11.55
N LEU A 55 -5.11 9.09 -11.63
CA LEU A 55 -5.99 9.66 -10.60
C LEU A 55 -5.78 8.95 -9.27
N LEU A 56 -5.73 7.62 -9.26
CA LEU A 56 -5.44 6.83 -8.06
C LEU A 56 -4.09 7.20 -7.45
N ALA A 57 -3.02 7.19 -8.24
CA ALA A 57 -1.70 7.56 -7.75
C ALA A 57 -1.64 9.03 -7.30
N SER A 58 -2.26 9.97 -8.01
CA SER A 58 -2.22 11.38 -7.60
C SER A 58 -3.04 11.64 -6.34
N HIS A 59 -4.15 10.93 -6.15
CA HIS A 59 -5.00 11.11 -4.98
C HIS A 59 -4.41 10.47 -3.72
N TYR A 60 -3.89 9.25 -3.83
CA TYR A 60 -3.39 8.49 -2.68
C TYR A 60 -1.91 8.74 -2.40
N THR A 61 -1.14 9.20 -3.40
CA THR A 61 0.30 9.39 -3.28
C THR A 61 0.81 10.70 -3.92
N PRO A 62 0.27 11.88 -3.54
CA PRO A 62 0.55 13.18 -4.17
C PRO A 62 2.00 13.70 -4.03
N LYS A 63 2.87 12.98 -3.30
CA LYS A 63 4.28 13.33 -3.06
C LYS A 63 5.20 12.11 -3.17
N CYS A 64 4.89 11.20 -4.09
CA CYS A 64 5.66 9.99 -4.29
C CYS A 64 6.42 10.00 -5.62
N LEU A 65 7.48 9.19 -5.69
CA LEU A 65 8.05 8.77 -6.96
C LEU A 65 7.10 7.78 -7.64
N LYS A 66 6.62 8.11 -8.84
CA LYS A 66 5.75 7.21 -9.63
C LYS A 66 6.59 6.40 -10.61
N ILE A 67 6.53 5.09 -10.52
CA ILE A 67 7.17 4.13 -11.43
C ILE A 67 6.07 3.46 -12.23
N VAL A 68 6.00 3.74 -13.52
CA VAL A 68 4.95 3.22 -14.41
C VAL A 68 5.53 2.13 -15.29
N VAL A 69 4.96 0.93 -15.27
CA VAL A 69 5.35 -0.24 -16.05
C VAL A 69 4.19 -0.63 -16.96
N LEU A 70 4.31 -0.32 -18.26
CA LEU A 70 3.27 -0.54 -19.28
C LEU A 70 3.66 -1.66 -20.24
N PRO A 71 2.74 -2.52 -20.75
CA PRO A 71 3.07 -3.53 -21.75
C PRO A 71 3.54 -2.90 -23.07
N LYS A 72 4.31 -3.65 -23.85
CA LYS A 72 4.95 -3.20 -25.09
C LYS A 72 3.91 -2.72 -26.12
N GLU A 73 2.77 -3.39 -26.14
CA GLU A 73 1.66 -3.15 -27.06
C GLU A 73 0.86 -1.89 -26.71
N ALA A 74 1.00 -1.37 -25.48
CA ALA A 74 0.43 -0.10 -25.08
C ALA A 74 1.35 1.07 -25.45
N GLU A 75 1.93 1.07 -26.67
CA GLU A 75 2.58 2.25 -27.24
C GLU A 75 1.53 3.35 -27.40
N ILE A 76 1.30 4.06 -26.30
CA ILE A 76 0.49 5.25 -26.29
C ILE A 76 1.30 6.26 -27.09
N LYS A 77 0.77 6.70 -28.22
CA LYS A 77 1.14 7.98 -28.84
C LYS A 77 0.77 9.08 -27.86
N THR A 78 1.56 9.18 -26.80
CA THR A 78 1.46 10.22 -25.81
C THR A 78 2.01 11.47 -26.49
N THR A 79 1.16 12.16 -27.25
CA THR A 79 1.29 13.61 -27.50
C THR A 79 1.05 14.34 -26.18
N TRP A 80 1.86 14.02 -25.17
CA TRP A 80 2.01 14.88 -24.01
C TRP A 80 2.94 15.96 -24.52
N SER A 81 2.41 17.16 -24.70
CA SER A 81 3.11 18.28 -25.29
C SER A 81 4.38 18.60 -24.50
N SER A 82 5.46 17.91 -24.86
CA SER A 82 6.83 18.38 -24.73
C SER A 82 6.89 19.66 -25.56
N ARG A 83 6.57 20.80 -24.94
CA ARG A 83 6.75 22.11 -25.56
C ARG A 83 8.22 22.46 -25.84
N ASP A 84 9.17 21.56 -25.56
CA ASP A 84 10.56 21.68 -26.00
C ASP A 84 10.94 20.52 -26.93
N SER A 85 10.68 20.73 -28.22
CA SER A 85 11.22 19.90 -29.30
C SER A 85 12.60 20.44 -29.71
N SER A 86 13.63 20.08 -28.96
CA SER A 86 14.99 20.01 -29.49
C SER A 86 15.81 18.97 -28.73
N LEU A 87 15.76 17.71 -29.15
CA LEU A 87 16.95 16.87 -29.24
C LEU A 87 16.59 15.59 -30.00
N LYS A 88 17.22 15.43 -31.16
CA LYS A 88 17.11 14.27 -32.03
C LYS A 88 17.73 13.05 -31.34
N SER A 89 17.01 11.93 -31.49
CA SER A 89 17.49 10.55 -31.55
C SER A 89 18.83 10.22 -30.89
N ASP A 90 18.77 9.69 -29.68
CA ASP A 90 19.74 8.67 -29.27
C ASP A 90 19.04 7.56 -28.48
N LYS A 91 19.16 6.33 -28.97
CA LYS A 91 18.59 5.13 -28.34
C LYS A 91 19.41 4.82 -27.08
N ARG A 92 18.73 4.60 -25.96
CA ARG A 92 19.22 4.22 -24.61
C ARG A 92 19.47 5.37 -23.64
N GLN A 93 18.42 6.05 -23.20
CA GLN A 93 18.45 6.77 -21.92
C GLN A 93 17.16 6.56 -21.13
N ILE A 94 17.29 6.09 -19.89
CA ILE A 94 16.28 6.29 -18.84
C ILE A 94 16.31 7.79 -18.56
N SER A 95 15.41 8.54 -19.19
CA SER A 95 15.32 9.98 -18.97
C SER A 95 14.51 10.25 -17.69
N ALA A 96 15.22 10.47 -16.58
CA ALA A 96 14.62 11.10 -15.41
C ALA A 96 14.59 12.61 -15.68
N LYS A 97 13.48 13.12 -16.25
CA LYS A 97 13.28 14.56 -16.42
C LYS A 97 12.74 15.14 -15.10
N THR A 98 13.57 15.92 -14.43
CA THR A 98 13.15 16.86 -13.39
C THR A 98 12.99 18.23 -14.04
N SER A 99 11.77 18.62 -14.41
CA SER A 99 11.46 19.99 -14.84
C SER A 99 11.00 20.81 -13.63
N SER A 100 11.35 22.10 -13.61
CA SER A 100 10.91 23.07 -12.60
C SER A 100 9.66 23.81 -13.10
N SER A 101 8.46 23.39 -12.67
CA SER A 101 7.21 24.16 -12.82
C SER A 101 6.82 24.74 -11.46
N PRO A 102 6.16 25.91 -11.45
CA PRO A 102 5.57 26.49 -10.24
C PRO A 102 4.42 25.64 -9.67
N PHE A 103 3.84 24.73 -10.46
CA PHE A 103 3.00 23.62 -9.98
C PHE A 103 3.91 22.41 -9.77
N GLY A 104 4.34 22.17 -8.53
CA GLY A 104 5.39 21.20 -8.19
C GLY A 104 5.29 19.89 -8.98
N PHE A 105 6.24 19.66 -9.88
CA PHE A 105 6.28 18.43 -10.66
C PHE A 105 6.64 17.26 -9.75
N GLU A 106 5.77 16.25 -9.72
CA GLU A 106 6.08 14.97 -9.09
C GLU A 106 7.13 14.24 -9.95
N PRO A 107 8.20 13.68 -9.36
CA PRO A 107 9.14 12.86 -10.10
C PRO A 107 8.46 11.58 -10.61
N ARG A 108 8.58 11.32 -11.92
CA ARG A 108 8.01 10.14 -12.58
C ARG A 108 9.08 9.40 -13.38
N ILE A 109 9.10 8.07 -13.26
CA ILE A 109 9.92 7.16 -14.05
C ILE A 109 8.97 6.25 -14.84
N ILE A 110 8.97 6.39 -16.16
CA ILE A 110 8.19 5.53 -17.04
C ILE A 110 9.10 4.45 -17.60
N ILE A 111 8.71 3.20 -17.40
CA ILE A 111 9.36 1.98 -17.89
C ILE A 111 8.39 1.37 -18.90
N ASN A 112 8.57 1.68 -20.18
CA ASN A 112 7.86 0.98 -21.23
C ASN A 112 8.34 -0.48 -21.24
N ALA A 113 7.43 -1.46 -21.34
CA ALA A 113 7.80 -2.86 -21.33
C ALA A 113 8.60 -3.18 -22.59
N GLN A 114 9.90 -3.16 -22.38
CA GLN A 114 10.88 -3.94 -23.08
C GLN A 114 10.68 -5.43 -22.75
N PRO A 115 11.46 -6.36 -23.33
CA PRO A 115 11.48 -7.75 -22.85
C PRO A 115 11.56 -7.79 -21.32
N LEU A 116 10.91 -8.76 -20.68
CA LEU A 116 10.81 -8.86 -19.21
C LEU A 116 12.18 -8.61 -18.53
N GLU A 117 13.26 -9.17 -19.08
CA GLU A 117 14.64 -8.99 -18.60
C GLU A 117 15.07 -7.52 -18.49
N GLU A 118 14.69 -6.66 -19.44
CA GLU A 118 15.01 -5.23 -19.39
C GLU A 118 14.20 -4.49 -18.34
N VAL A 119 12.93 -4.86 -18.16
CA VAL A 119 12.09 -4.34 -17.05
C VAL A 119 12.73 -4.74 -15.72
N GLN A 120 13.15 -5.99 -15.57
CA GLN A 120 13.82 -6.48 -14.37
C GLN A 120 15.14 -5.74 -14.12
N LYS A 121 15.97 -5.56 -15.16
CA LYS A 121 17.23 -4.82 -15.07
C LYS A 121 16.99 -3.35 -14.66
N THR A 122 15.93 -2.75 -15.20
CA THR A 122 15.56 -1.36 -14.88
C THR A 122 15.06 -1.24 -13.45
N LEU A 123 14.17 -2.13 -13.01
CA LEU A 123 13.69 -2.19 -11.62
C LEU A 123 14.83 -2.43 -10.63
N LYS A 124 15.75 -3.36 -10.92
CA LYS A 124 16.97 -3.56 -10.11
C LYS A 124 17.79 -2.28 -9.98
N ARG A 125 17.95 -1.53 -11.08
CA ARG A 125 18.68 -0.26 -11.09
C ARG A 125 17.96 0.85 -10.34
N VAL A 126 16.64 0.90 -10.43
CA VAL A 126 15.82 1.85 -9.67
C VAL A 126 15.89 1.52 -8.19
N ASN A 127 15.70 0.26 -7.81
CA ASN A 127 15.75 -0.20 -6.41
C ASN A 127 17.14 0.03 -5.77
N SER A 128 18.24 -0.15 -6.52
CA SER A 128 19.57 0.13 -5.99
C SER A 128 19.84 1.63 -5.78
N LYS A 129 19.22 2.49 -6.60
CA LYS A 129 19.34 3.95 -6.49
C LYS A 129 18.29 4.60 -5.59
N ILE A 130 17.19 3.91 -5.30
CA ILE A 130 16.12 4.40 -4.41
C ILE A 130 16.73 4.85 -3.08
N LYS A 131 17.68 4.12 -2.51
CA LYS A 131 18.39 4.53 -1.29
C LYS A 131 19.08 5.91 -1.39
N SER A 132 19.65 6.24 -2.55
CA SER A 132 20.38 7.50 -2.74
C SER A 132 19.50 8.66 -3.22
N ILE A 133 18.30 8.36 -3.72
CA ILE A 133 17.41 9.35 -4.35
C ILE A 133 16.49 10.02 -3.32
N ILE A 134 16.35 9.48 -2.12
CA ILE A 134 15.11 9.69 -1.37
C ILE A 134 15.23 10.71 -0.24
N SER A 135 14.66 11.88 -0.49
CA SER A 135 13.93 12.71 0.49
C SER A 135 12.42 12.37 0.55
N CYS A 136 11.96 11.37 -0.22
CA CYS A 136 10.54 11.00 -0.36
C CYS A 136 10.11 9.92 0.65
N SER A 137 8.96 10.08 1.31
CA SER A 137 8.45 9.04 2.22
C SER A 137 7.73 7.89 1.49
N SER A 138 7.52 7.97 0.17
CA SER A 138 6.71 7.00 -0.57
C SER A 138 7.09 6.79 -2.04
N VAL A 139 6.77 5.61 -2.57
CA VAL A 139 6.92 5.22 -3.99
C VAL A 139 5.63 4.54 -4.46
N SER A 140 5.17 4.87 -5.66
CA SER A 140 4.04 4.20 -6.30
C SER A 140 4.47 3.43 -7.54
N TYR A 141 4.05 2.18 -7.65
CA TYR A 141 4.23 1.34 -8.81
C TYR A 141 2.89 1.18 -9.52
N ILE A 142 2.81 1.61 -10.77
CA ILE A 142 1.65 1.43 -11.65
C ILE A 142 2.04 0.34 -12.64
N VAL A 143 1.41 -0.83 -12.57
CA VAL A 143 1.82 -2.02 -13.32
C VAL A 143 0.63 -2.58 -14.08
N SER A 144 0.67 -2.55 -15.40
CA SER A 144 -0.42 -3.07 -16.25
C SER A 144 -0.05 -4.40 -16.91
N LEU A 145 0.73 -5.24 -16.22
CA LEU A 145 1.14 -6.56 -16.69
C LEU A 145 0.39 -7.65 -15.92
N PRO A 146 -0.04 -8.74 -16.58
CA PRO A 146 -0.56 -9.92 -15.88
C PRO A 146 0.52 -10.49 -14.96
N SER A 147 0.07 -11.04 -13.83
CA SER A 147 0.88 -11.53 -12.71
C SER A 147 2.05 -12.44 -13.12
N VAL A 148 3.21 -11.87 -13.44
CA VAL A 148 4.45 -12.66 -13.55
C VAL A 148 5.11 -12.62 -12.18
N SER A 149 5.09 -13.76 -11.48
CA SER A 149 5.72 -13.92 -10.15
C SER A 149 7.15 -13.36 -10.05
N PRO A 150 8.04 -13.46 -11.07
CA PRO A 150 9.37 -12.88 -11.01
C PRO A 150 9.39 -11.34 -10.86
N LEU A 151 8.41 -10.65 -11.45
CA LEU A 151 8.32 -9.19 -11.36
C LEU A 151 7.82 -8.76 -9.99
N LEU A 152 6.86 -9.48 -9.41
CA LEU A 152 6.39 -9.23 -8.04
C LEU A 152 7.53 -9.37 -7.04
N VAL A 153 8.32 -10.46 -7.15
CA VAL A 153 9.50 -10.64 -6.30
C VAL A 153 10.47 -9.47 -6.45
N LEU A 154 10.69 -8.95 -7.65
CA LEU A 154 11.59 -7.79 -7.83
C LEU A 154 11.02 -6.48 -7.27
N LEU A 155 9.71 -6.33 -7.31
CA LEU A 155 9.01 -5.18 -6.75
C LEU A 155 9.02 -5.19 -5.21
N THR A 156 8.97 -6.38 -4.58
CA THR A 156 8.94 -6.53 -3.12
C THR A 156 10.30 -6.84 -2.48
N SER A 157 11.25 -7.42 -3.22
CA SER A 157 12.59 -7.82 -2.74
C SER A 157 13.49 -6.66 -2.32
N THR A 158 13.08 -5.42 -2.55
CA THR A 158 13.80 -4.29 -1.98
C THR A 158 13.58 -4.35 -0.47
N PRO A 159 14.64 -4.54 0.34
CA PRO A 159 14.49 -4.61 1.79
C PRO A 159 13.77 -3.36 2.23
N SER A 160 12.69 -3.53 3.00
CA SER A 160 11.87 -2.46 3.54
C SER A 160 12.79 -1.50 4.29
N ILE A 161 13.21 -0.44 3.61
CA ILE A 161 13.88 0.67 4.27
C ILE A 161 12.80 1.22 5.20
N ILE A 162 13.11 1.29 6.49
CA ILE A 162 12.18 1.45 7.64
C ILE A 162 11.17 2.62 7.50
N GLN A 163 11.29 3.45 6.47
CA GLN A 163 10.47 4.65 6.27
C GLN A 163 9.82 4.76 4.87
N LEU A 164 10.03 3.79 3.96
CA LEU A 164 9.50 3.90 2.61
C LEU A 164 8.14 3.21 2.48
N THR A 165 7.07 3.99 2.33
CA THR A 165 5.74 3.44 2.06
C THR A 165 5.61 3.13 0.56
N ARG A 166 5.33 1.86 0.23
CA ARG A 166 5.13 1.42 -1.15
C ARG A 166 3.65 1.31 -1.46
N TYR A 167 3.26 1.77 -2.64
CA TYR A 167 1.92 1.65 -3.19
C TYR A 167 1.99 0.91 -4.51
N TYR A 168 1.12 -0.09 -4.69
CA TYR A 168 1.05 -0.89 -5.89
C TYR A 168 -0.35 -0.77 -6.49
N PHE A 169 -0.39 -0.32 -7.72
CA PHE A 169 -1.60 -0.28 -8.53
C PHE A 169 -1.39 -1.22 -9.70
N PHE A 170 -2.14 -2.32 -9.71
CA PHE A 170 -2.15 -3.27 -10.80
C PHE A 170 -3.38 -3.12 -11.68
N TYR A 171 -3.29 -3.58 -12.92
CA TYR A 171 -4.43 -3.72 -13.80
C TYR A 171 -4.53 -5.13 -14.36
N THR A 172 -5.75 -5.68 -14.40
CA THR A 172 -6.07 -6.93 -15.07
C THR A 172 -7.51 -6.91 -15.57
N GLN A 173 -7.80 -7.67 -16.61
CA GLN A 173 -9.17 -7.85 -17.12
C GLN A 173 -9.91 -9.01 -16.43
N ASN A 174 -9.20 -9.85 -15.69
CA ASN A 174 -9.74 -11.07 -15.11
C ASN A 174 -9.86 -10.95 -13.58
N LEU A 175 -11.09 -11.07 -13.07
CA LEU A 175 -11.38 -11.00 -11.63
C LEU A 175 -10.64 -12.09 -10.82
N MET A 176 -10.62 -13.32 -11.30
CA MET A 176 -9.89 -14.42 -10.64
C MET A 176 -8.39 -14.14 -10.57
N ALA A 177 -7.81 -13.54 -11.62
CA ALA A 177 -6.41 -13.13 -11.62
C ALA A 177 -6.17 -11.98 -10.63
N ALA A 178 -7.11 -11.02 -10.52
CA ALA A 178 -7.03 -9.95 -9.53
C ALA A 178 -7.06 -10.50 -8.10
N GLU A 179 -7.95 -11.44 -7.81
CA GLU A 179 -8.06 -12.07 -6.49
C GLU A 179 -6.80 -12.88 -6.16
N LYS A 180 -6.33 -13.70 -7.10
CA LYS A 180 -5.09 -14.45 -6.94
C LYS A 180 -3.89 -13.54 -6.68
N LEU A 181 -3.79 -12.42 -7.40
CA LEU A 181 -2.72 -11.45 -7.22
C LEU A 181 -2.80 -10.76 -5.85
N LEU A 182 -3.99 -10.29 -5.45
CA LEU A 182 -4.20 -9.66 -4.16
C LEU A 182 -3.86 -10.60 -2.99
N LEU A 183 -4.15 -11.89 -3.14
CA LEU A 183 -3.87 -12.91 -2.14
C LEU A 183 -2.51 -13.60 -2.32
N ASP A 184 -1.66 -13.09 -3.20
CA ASP A 184 -0.35 -13.69 -3.47
C ASP A 184 0.56 -13.58 -2.23
N PRO A 185 1.17 -14.69 -1.76
CA PRO A 185 2.08 -14.68 -0.61
C PRO A 185 3.29 -13.76 -0.78
N VAL A 186 3.76 -13.52 -2.02
CA VAL A 186 4.88 -12.59 -2.30
C VAL A 186 4.53 -11.17 -1.89
N LEU A 187 3.24 -10.83 -1.89
CA LEU A 187 2.76 -9.53 -1.45
C LEU A 187 2.38 -9.53 0.02
N ALA A 188 2.51 -10.61 0.81
CA ALA A 188 1.93 -10.71 2.16
C ALA A 188 2.19 -9.50 3.08
N GLU A 189 3.37 -8.88 2.98
CA GLU A 189 3.75 -7.71 3.79
C GLU A 189 3.38 -6.35 3.17
N GLU A 190 2.91 -6.30 1.92
CA GLU A 190 2.55 -5.05 1.26
C GLU A 190 1.08 -4.66 1.53
N GLU A 191 0.86 -3.64 2.35
CA GLU A 191 -0.51 -3.21 2.68
C GLU A 191 -1.21 -2.48 1.53
N ASN A 192 -0.48 -1.63 0.81
CA ASN A 192 -1.08 -0.70 -0.14
C ASN A 192 -1.11 -1.30 -1.56
N VAL A 193 -1.83 -2.41 -1.71
CA VAL A 193 -2.02 -3.08 -3.00
C VAL A 193 -3.46 -2.90 -3.48
N ALA A 194 -3.62 -2.32 -4.67
CA ALA A 194 -4.89 -2.19 -5.36
C ALA A 194 -4.80 -2.82 -6.76
N VAL A 195 -5.88 -3.48 -7.17
CA VAL A 195 -6.03 -4.01 -8.53
C VAL A 195 -7.25 -3.36 -9.16
N VAL A 196 -7.05 -2.78 -10.34
CA VAL A 196 -8.11 -2.22 -11.16
C VAL A 196 -8.55 -3.29 -12.16
N ILE A 197 -9.86 -3.51 -12.23
CA ILE A 197 -10.48 -4.37 -13.25
C ILE A 197 -11.51 -3.60 -14.06
N GLN A 198 -11.60 -3.91 -15.34
CA GLN A 198 -12.62 -3.37 -16.23
C GLN A 198 -13.81 -4.34 -16.31
N GLN A 199 -15.03 -3.81 -16.22
CA GLN A 199 -16.26 -4.56 -16.47
C GLN A 199 -17.19 -3.75 -17.38
N ILE A 200 -17.88 -4.44 -18.28
CA ILE A 200 -18.88 -3.83 -19.15
C ILE A 200 -20.25 -4.26 -18.63
N ILE A 201 -21.02 -3.30 -18.10
CA ILE A 201 -22.35 -3.55 -17.52
C ILE A 201 -23.34 -2.62 -18.22
N HIS A 202 -24.38 -3.18 -18.84
CA HIS A 202 -25.39 -2.42 -19.60
C HIS A 202 -24.77 -1.44 -20.62
N ASN A 203 -23.80 -1.92 -21.42
CA ASN A 203 -23.04 -1.11 -22.40
C ASN A 203 -22.24 0.06 -21.82
N LYS A 204 -22.08 0.13 -20.49
CA LYS A 204 -21.22 1.10 -19.83
C LYS A 204 -19.95 0.43 -19.33
N THR A 205 -18.82 1.07 -19.60
CA THR A 205 -17.53 0.66 -19.04
C THR A 205 -17.43 1.14 -17.60
N LEU A 206 -17.36 0.20 -16.66
CA LEU A 206 -17.12 0.45 -15.25
C LEU A 206 -15.77 -0.14 -14.85
N TRP A 207 -15.08 0.58 -13.98
CA TRP A 207 -13.80 0.15 -13.45
C TRP A 207 -13.93 -0.11 -11.97
N PHE A 208 -13.63 -1.32 -11.52
CA PHE A 208 -13.65 -1.65 -10.10
C PHE A 208 -12.24 -1.60 -9.54
N VAL A 209 -12.11 -0.92 -8.40
CA VAL A 209 -10.87 -0.89 -7.63
C VAL A 209 -11.03 -1.91 -6.51
N LEU A 210 -10.27 -2.99 -6.62
CA LEU A 210 -10.21 -4.06 -5.64
C LEU A 210 -9.00 -3.87 -4.74
N THR A 211 -9.17 -4.09 -3.44
CA THR A 211 -8.08 -4.17 -2.47
C THR A 211 -8.25 -5.45 -1.67
N ARG A 212 -7.27 -5.80 -0.86
CA ARG A 212 -7.37 -6.93 0.07
C ARG A 212 -7.49 -6.42 1.49
N GLN A 213 -8.21 -7.13 2.33
CA GLN A 213 -8.23 -6.98 3.77
C GLN A 213 -7.45 -8.14 4.39
N LEU A 214 -6.25 -7.88 4.89
CA LEU A 214 -5.37 -8.87 5.50
C LEU A 214 -5.98 -9.45 6.79
N LEU A 215 -6.60 -8.59 7.60
CA LEU A 215 -7.21 -8.95 8.88
C LEU A 215 -8.75 -8.91 8.81
N HIS A 216 -9.34 -9.90 8.14
CA HIS A 216 -10.79 -10.09 8.11
C HIS A 216 -11.25 -10.93 9.32
N PRO A 217 -12.46 -10.69 9.90
CA PRO A 217 -12.97 -11.47 11.03
C PRO A 217 -13.08 -12.98 10.83
N SER A 218 -13.00 -13.47 9.58
CA SER A 218 -12.95 -14.91 9.28
C SER A 218 -11.60 -15.57 9.57
N GLY A 219 -10.58 -14.79 9.95
CA GLY A 219 -9.22 -15.29 10.13
C GLY A 219 -8.43 -15.49 8.82
N SER A 220 -9.01 -15.14 7.67
CA SER A 220 -8.39 -15.27 6.36
C SER A 220 -8.41 -13.94 5.59
N PRO A 221 -7.37 -13.61 4.82
CA PRO A 221 -7.40 -12.41 3.99
C PRO A 221 -8.55 -12.46 2.98
N LYS A 222 -9.20 -11.32 2.75
CA LYS A 222 -10.37 -11.23 1.85
C LYS A 222 -10.21 -10.11 0.84
N VAL A 223 -10.61 -10.33 -0.40
CA VAL A 223 -10.68 -9.28 -1.42
C VAL A 223 -11.95 -8.46 -1.24
N LEU A 224 -11.80 -7.13 -1.24
CA LEU A 224 -12.89 -6.17 -1.09
C LEU A 224 -12.94 -5.27 -2.31
N LYS A 225 -14.17 -4.93 -2.72
CA LYS A 225 -14.39 -3.85 -3.68
C LYS A 225 -14.30 -2.51 -2.93
N ALA A 226 -13.19 -1.81 -3.09
CA ALA A 226 -12.94 -0.54 -2.42
C ALA A 226 -13.63 0.64 -3.12
N ASN A 227 -13.69 0.62 -4.46
CA ASN A 227 -14.33 1.70 -5.22
C ASN A 227 -14.83 1.24 -6.59
N THR A 228 -15.65 2.09 -7.22
CA THR A 228 -16.04 2.01 -8.63
C THR A 228 -15.68 3.33 -9.28
N TRP A 229 -15.19 3.30 -10.51
CA TRP A 229 -14.95 4.49 -11.31
C TRP A 229 -15.61 4.34 -12.68
N SER A 230 -16.17 5.44 -13.19
CA SER A 230 -16.57 5.57 -14.58
C SER A 230 -16.14 6.94 -15.10
N ARG A 231 -16.00 7.09 -16.41
CA ARG A 231 -15.65 8.38 -17.01
C ARG A 231 -16.69 9.45 -16.70
N ASP A 232 -17.98 9.09 -16.73
CA ASP A 232 -19.09 10.03 -16.57
C ASP A 232 -19.28 10.47 -15.12
N THR A 233 -19.06 9.57 -14.16
CA THR A 233 -19.38 9.81 -12.74
C THR A 233 -18.16 10.01 -11.85
N GLY A 234 -16.96 9.70 -12.33
CA GLY A 234 -15.77 9.60 -11.48
C GLY A 234 -15.89 8.44 -10.47
N PHE A 235 -15.24 8.60 -9.31
CA PHE A 235 -15.27 7.61 -8.24
C PHE A 235 -16.61 7.62 -7.49
N SER A 236 -17.15 6.42 -7.23
CA SER A 236 -18.40 6.25 -6.47
C SER A 236 -18.28 6.57 -4.98
N SER A 237 -17.06 6.56 -4.44
CA SER A 237 -16.77 6.82 -3.02
C SER A 237 -15.55 7.71 -2.88
N THR A 238 -15.58 8.62 -1.91
CA THR A 238 -14.42 9.46 -1.52
C THR A 238 -13.61 8.82 -0.39
N GLN A 239 -13.99 7.63 0.07
CA GLN A 239 -13.27 6.93 1.13
C GLN A 239 -11.89 6.48 0.63
N HIS A 240 -10.95 6.36 1.57
CA HIS A 240 -9.61 5.92 1.27
C HIS A 240 -9.62 4.43 0.85
N ILE A 241 -9.05 4.08 -0.32
CA ILE A 241 -9.11 2.69 -0.82
C ILE A 241 -8.22 1.72 -0.06
N PHE A 242 -7.15 2.23 0.57
CA PHE A 242 -6.27 1.45 1.45
C PHE A 242 -6.72 1.71 2.89
N PRO A 243 -7.55 0.85 3.49
CA PRO A 243 -7.87 1.06 4.89
C PRO A 243 -6.57 0.90 5.70
N ASP A 244 -6.46 1.59 6.84
CA ASP A 244 -5.29 1.45 7.73
C ASP A 244 -5.33 0.04 8.38
N GLN A 245 -4.85 -0.98 7.67
CA GLN A 245 -5.03 -2.38 8.08
C GLN A 245 -4.05 -2.82 9.14
N MET A 246 -2.79 -2.39 9.07
CA MET A 246 -1.78 -2.80 10.05
C MET A 246 -1.21 -1.66 10.88
N LYS A 247 -1.58 -0.41 10.60
CA LYS A 247 -0.99 0.71 11.36
C LYS A 247 -1.30 0.66 12.84
N ASN A 248 -2.43 0.07 13.29
CA ASN A 248 -2.82 0.11 14.70
C ASN A 248 -3.86 -0.97 15.11
N PHE A 249 -3.99 -2.11 14.42
CA PHE A 249 -5.02 -3.15 14.69
C PHE A 249 -6.38 -2.57 15.20
N TYR A 250 -6.79 -1.41 14.67
CA TYR A 250 -7.60 -0.47 15.46
C TYR A 250 -8.98 -1.08 15.71
N GLY A 251 -9.31 -1.32 16.98
CA GLY A 251 -10.58 -1.94 17.36
C GLY A 251 -10.73 -3.40 16.97
N LYS A 252 -9.64 -4.09 16.59
CA LYS A 252 -9.65 -5.54 16.38
C LYS A 252 -9.64 -6.27 17.72
N LEU A 253 -10.38 -7.37 17.79
CA LEU A 253 -10.38 -8.29 18.92
C LEU A 253 -9.48 -9.47 18.57
N LEU A 254 -8.35 -9.60 19.24
CA LEU A 254 -7.44 -10.74 19.11
C LEU A 254 -7.75 -11.79 20.18
N ARG A 255 -7.72 -13.07 19.82
CA ARG A 255 -7.85 -14.17 20.77
C ARG A 255 -6.48 -14.78 21.00
N GLY A 256 -6.05 -14.87 22.26
CA GLY A 256 -4.81 -15.52 22.66
C GLY A 256 -5.10 -16.77 23.50
N SER A 257 -4.35 -17.84 23.27
CA SER A 257 -4.37 -19.03 24.12
C SER A 257 -3.28 -18.92 25.18
N VAL A 258 -3.60 -19.17 26.46
CA VAL A 258 -2.68 -19.05 27.59
C VAL A 258 -2.89 -20.16 28.61
N MET A 259 -1.82 -20.58 29.28
CA MET A 259 -1.86 -21.44 30.45
C MET A 259 -1.17 -20.83 31.64
N ILE A 260 -1.49 -21.32 32.83
CA ILE A 260 -0.93 -20.80 34.06
C ILE A 260 0.55 -21.18 34.16
N PHE A 261 1.42 -20.17 34.27
CA PHE A 261 2.86 -20.35 34.40
C PHE A 261 3.45 -19.21 35.23
N PRO A 262 3.36 -19.27 36.56
CA PRO A 262 3.88 -18.21 37.42
C PRO A 262 5.41 -18.08 37.32
N PRO A 263 5.96 -16.85 37.35
CA PRO A 263 5.29 -15.54 37.45
C PRO A 263 4.91 -14.92 36.09
N PHE A 264 5.03 -15.65 34.99
CA PHE A 264 4.88 -15.15 33.63
C PHE A 264 3.41 -14.95 33.26
N VAL A 265 2.58 -15.96 33.51
CA VAL A 265 1.14 -15.96 33.21
C VAL A 265 0.36 -16.39 34.45
N MET A 266 -0.49 -15.50 34.95
CA MET A 266 -1.40 -15.79 36.06
C MET A 266 -2.79 -15.28 35.73
N TYR A 267 -3.82 -16.03 36.10
CA TYR A 267 -5.22 -15.67 35.83
C TYR A 267 -6.20 -16.40 36.76
N ASP A 268 -7.44 -15.93 36.80
CA ASP A 268 -8.58 -16.67 37.36
C ASP A 268 -9.43 -17.26 36.23
N LYS A 269 -9.74 -18.57 36.30
CA LYS A 269 -10.67 -19.22 35.35
C LYS A 269 -12.09 -18.71 35.60
N VAL A 270 -12.82 -18.33 34.55
CA VAL A 270 -14.25 -18.01 34.64
C VAL A 270 -15.04 -19.32 34.58
N LYS A 271 -15.91 -19.57 35.58
CA LYS A 271 -16.67 -20.83 35.65
C LYS A 271 -17.51 -21.02 34.38
N GLY A 272 -17.32 -22.16 33.70
CA GLY A 272 -18.05 -22.51 32.48
C GLY A 272 -17.59 -21.78 31.22
N SER A 273 -16.42 -21.12 31.23
CA SER A 273 -15.86 -20.45 30.06
C SER A 273 -14.37 -20.76 29.91
N LEU A 274 -13.91 -20.88 28.68
CA LEU A 274 -12.48 -20.94 28.36
C LEU A 274 -11.81 -19.57 28.56
N VAL A 275 -12.58 -18.48 28.52
CA VAL A 275 -12.07 -17.12 28.72
C VAL A 275 -11.63 -16.92 30.16
N ILE A 276 -10.47 -16.31 30.34
CA ILE A 276 -9.86 -16.07 31.65
C ILE A 276 -9.99 -14.61 32.09
N LYS A 277 -9.86 -14.37 33.41
CA LYS A 277 -9.61 -13.05 33.97
C LYS A 277 -8.11 -12.91 34.28
N PRO A 278 -7.35 -12.14 33.47
CA PRO A 278 -5.91 -12.06 33.65
C PRO A 278 -5.54 -11.35 34.96
N LYS A 279 -4.59 -11.91 35.71
CA LYS A 279 -3.93 -11.24 36.85
C LYS A 279 -2.71 -10.48 36.36
N GLN A 280 -2.18 -9.60 37.22
CA GLN A 280 -0.93 -8.91 36.91
C GLN A 280 0.22 -9.92 36.90
N SER A 281 0.78 -10.15 35.72
CA SER A 281 1.94 -11.01 35.49
C SER A 281 2.79 -10.46 34.35
N LEU A 282 3.98 -11.01 34.13
CA LEU A 282 4.93 -10.45 33.15
C LEU A 282 4.36 -10.43 31.72
N GLU A 283 3.89 -11.57 31.21
CA GLU A 283 3.38 -11.66 29.83
C GLU A 283 2.10 -10.86 29.63
N ILE A 284 1.19 -10.86 30.61
CA ILE A 284 -0.03 -10.04 30.57
C ILE A 284 0.32 -8.55 30.45
N SER A 285 1.37 -8.10 31.14
CA SER A 285 1.85 -6.71 31.07
C SER A 285 2.45 -6.38 29.71
N ILE A 286 3.23 -7.32 29.14
CA ILE A 286 3.78 -7.19 27.79
C ILE A 286 2.65 -7.13 26.75
N ILE A 287 1.70 -8.06 26.77
CA ILE A 287 0.55 -8.09 25.85
C ILE A 287 -0.26 -6.80 25.98
N ARG A 288 -0.50 -6.31 27.20
CA ARG A 288 -1.20 -5.04 27.42
C ARG A 288 -0.47 -3.85 26.82
N ALA A 289 0.85 -3.76 27.00
CA ALA A 289 1.65 -2.69 26.43
C ALA A 289 1.65 -2.74 24.89
N ILE A 290 1.78 -3.94 24.30
CA ILE A 290 1.67 -4.15 22.86
C ILE A 290 0.27 -3.77 22.37
N ALA A 291 -0.79 -4.19 23.07
CA ALA A 291 -2.18 -3.87 22.73
C ALA A 291 -2.47 -2.36 22.78
N GLN A 292 -1.88 -1.64 23.73
CA GLN A 292 -1.97 -0.18 23.81
C GLN A 292 -1.20 0.50 22.67
N GLN A 293 0.03 0.05 22.42
CA GLN A 293 0.89 0.61 21.38
C GLN A 293 0.33 0.38 19.98
N LEU A 294 -0.26 -0.80 19.75
CA LEU A 294 -0.83 -1.24 18.49
C LEU A 294 -2.36 -1.17 18.50
N ASN A 295 -2.95 -0.44 19.44
CA ASN A 295 -4.39 -0.17 19.63
C ASN A 295 -5.39 -1.31 19.27
N PHE A 296 -5.15 -2.52 19.77
CA PHE A 296 -6.11 -3.62 19.72
C PHE A 296 -6.69 -3.99 21.07
N THR A 297 -7.81 -4.70 21.02
CA THR A 297 -8.40 -5.38 22.17
C THR A 297 -8.10 -6.86 22.09
N TYR A 298 -8.04 -7.55 23.23
CA TYR A 298 -7.75 -8.98 23.25
C TYR A 298 -8.56 -9.73 24.30
N VAL A 299 -8.79 -11.01 24.03
CA VAL A 299 -9.37 -11.98 24.97
C VAL A 299 -8.38 -13.12 25.10
N LEU A 300 -8.11 -13.50 26.34
CA LEU A 300 -7.27 -14.66 26.65
C LEU A 300 -8.15 -15.83 27.04
N ALA A 301 -7.84 -17.00 26.52
CA ALA A 301 -8.55 -18.24 26.80
C ALA A 301 -7.57 -19.37 27.11
N VAL A 302 -8.02 -20.35 27.89
CA VAL A 302 -7.30 -21.61 28.11
C VAL A 302 -7.59 -22.54 26.93
N PRO A 303 -6.62 -23.30 26.42
CA PRO A 303 -6.90 -24.33 25.43
C PRO A 303 -7.85 -25.39 26.00
N GLU A 304 -8.64 -26.03 25.15
CA GLU A 304 -9.66 -27.01 25.58
C GLU A 304 -9.06 -28.24 26.28
N ASP A 305 -7.82 -28.60 25.93
CA ASP A 305 -7.08 -29.74 26.47
C ASP A 305 -6.18 -29.39 27.67
N ASP A 306 -6.04 -28.10 28.02
CA ASP A 306 -5.13 -27.59 29.05
C ASP A 306 -3.64 -27.99 28.81
N GLN A 307 -3.20 -28.10 27.54
CA GLN A 307 -1.84 -28.51 27.17
C GLN A 307 -1.09 -27.49 26.29
N TRP A 308 0.25 -27.50 26.35
CA TRP A 308 1.16 -26.60 25.60
C TRP A 308 1.33 -26.97 24.13
N GLY A 309 0.58 -27.98 23.66
CA GLY A 309 0.84 -28.67 22.41
C GLY A 309 1.92 -29.72 22.57
N SER A 310 1.65 -30.93 22.07
CA SER A 310 2.66 -31.98 21.91
C SER A 310 3.05 -32.09 20.43
N PRO A 311 4.34 -32.25 20.09
CA PRO A 311 4.72 -32.57 18.72
C PRO A 311 4.08 -33.91 18.34
N THR A 312 3.12 -33.88 17.43
CA THR A 312 2.58 -35.11 16.83
C THR A 312 3.59 -35.65 15.83
N ALA A 313 3.71 -36.98 15.71
CA ALA A 313 4.56 -37.64 14.72
C ALA A 313 4.23 -37.23 13.26
N ASP A 314 3.05 -36.65 13.06
CA ASP A 314 2.64 -35.97 11.85
C ASP A 314 3.02 -34.47 11.96
N VAL A 315 4.22 -34.14 11.49
CA VAL A 315 4.84 -32.79 11.54
C VAL A 315 4.07 -31.74 10.71
N SER A 316 3.00 -32.15 10.02
CA SER A 316 2.16 -31.28 9.22
C SER A 316 1.23 -30.37 10.04
N ARG A 317 1.06 -30.60 11.35
CA ARG A 317 0.22 -29.77 12.24
C ARG A 317 0.79 -29.68 13.67
N ALA A 318 1.69 -28.73 13.91
CA ALA A 318 2.07 -28.38 15.28
C ALA A 318 0.86 -27.77 16.01
N VAL A 319 0.37 -28.46 17.03
CA VAL A 319 -0.82 -28.10 17.83
C VAL A 319 -0.45 -26.98 18.82
N ILE A 320 -0.37 -25.75 18.31
CA ILE A 320 -0.86 -24.55 19.02
C ILE A 320 -1.71 -23.77 18.00
N LEU A 321 -2.65 -24.44 17.32
CA LEU A 321 -3.44 -23.83 16.26
C LEU A 321 -4.83 -24.44 16.18
N HIS A 322 -5.67 -24.21 17.19
CA HIS A 322 -7.12 -24.17 16.98
C HIS A 322 -7.75 -23.14 17.93
N THR A 323 -7.75 -21.87 17.50
CA THR A 323 -8.93 -20.98 17.29
C THR A 323 -8.48 -19.53 17.27
#